data_AF-A0A7S8EF55-F1
#
_entry.id   AF-A0A7S8EF55-F1
#
_cell.length_a   1.000
_cell.length_b   1.000
_cell.length_c   1.000
_cell.angle_alpha   90.00
_cell.angle_beta   90.00
_cell.angle_gamma   90.00
#
_symmetry.space_group_name_H-M   'P 1'
#
loop_
_entity.id
_entity.type
_entity.pdbx_description
1 polymer ?
#
loop_
_entity_poly.entity_id
_entity_poly.type
_entity_poly.pdbx_seq_one_letter_code
_entity_poly.pdbx_strand_id
1 'polypeptide(L)'
;MPQAAKAEPGFLMARWRGLVPLDRLFWRDMLLIGSALNAVASVVALLMLEAKLPLAAVLAVHFAPLVSNIFLFFAVWKTAAAQPGPLALMAQIVAAIWLVVATVV
;
A
#
# COMPACT_ATOMS: atom_id res chain seq x y z
N MET A 1 41.64 4.42 5.73
CA MET A 1 40.51 4.35 4.79
C MET A 1 39.25 4.11 5.60
N PRO A 2 38.33 5.08 5.74
CA PRO A 2 37.12 4.85 6.52
C PRO A 2 36.19 3.91 5.77
N GLN A 3 35.85 2.81 6.43
CA GLN A 3 34.88 1.82 5.97
C GLN A 3 33.52 2.51 5.91
N ALA A 4 33.08 2.89 4.71
CA ALA A 4 31.74 3.41 4.49
C ALA A 4 30.75 2.36 4.98
N ALA A 5 30.11 2.63 6.12
CA ALA A 5 28.98 1.86 6.59
C ALA A 5 28.00 1.78 5.42
N LYS A 6 27.77 0.56 4.91
CA LYS A 6 26.72 0.31 3.92
C LYS A 6 25.43 0.73 4.59
N ALA A 7 24.95 1.93 4.30
CA ALA A 7 23.67 2.39 4.80
C ALA A 7 22.62 1.39 4.29
N GLU A 8 22.09 0.58 5.21
CA GLU A 8 20.96 -0.29 4.95
C GLU A 8 19.90 0.58 4.25
N PRO A 9 19.43 0.21 3.04
CA PRO A 9 18.43 1.02 2.35
C PRO A 9 17.23 1.17 3.28
N GLY A 10 16.85 2.41 3.60
CA GLY A 10 15.72 2.70 4.49
C GLY A 10 14.45 1.97 4.05
N PHE A 11 13.50 1.75 4.96
CA PHE A 11 12.33 0.89 4.76
C PHE A 11 11.55 1.13 3.44
N LEU A 12 11.43 2.40 3.01
CA LEU A 12 10.88 2.81 1.72
C LEU A 12 11.80 2.44 0.54
N MET A 13 13.09 2.70 0.68
CA MET A 13 14.10 2.47 -0.36
C MET A 13 14.32 0.98 -0.63
N ALA A 14 14.23 0.14 0.40
CA ALA A 14 14.31 -1.31 0.26
C ALA A 14 13.16 -1.88 -0.57
N ARG A 15 11.92 -1.42 -0.33
CA ARG A 15 10.74 -1.78 -1.13
C ARG A 15 10.77 -1.16 -2.52
N TRP A 16 11.21 0.09 -2.62
CA TRP A 16 11.36 0.78 -3.90
C TRP A 16 12.38 0.10 -4.81
N ARG A 17 13.45 -0.49 -4.28
CA ARG A 17 14.46 -1.22 -5.08
C ARG A 17 14.10 -2.67 -5.38
N GLY A 18 12.92 -3.15 -4.97
CA GLY A 18 12.52 -4.54 -5.18
C GLY A 18 13.35 -5.54 -4.36
N LEU A 19 13.99 -5.10 -3.27
CA LEU A 19 14.80 -5.96 -2.39
C LEU A 19 13.95 -6.83 -1.44
N VAL A 20 12.63 -6.64 -1.47
CA VAL A 20 11.65 -7.39 -0.67
C VAL A 20 10.94 -8.39 -1.61
N PRO A 21 10.78 -9.66 -1.22
CA PRO A 21 10.13 -10.67 -2.05
C PRO A 21 8.73 -10.23 -2.47
N LEU A 22 8.41 -10.40 -3.77
CA LEU A 22 7.11 -10.03 -4.34
C LEU A 22 5.95 -10.65 -3.55
N ASP A 23 6.10 -11.90 -3.12
CA ASP A 23 5.10 -12.63 -2.34
C ASP A 23 4.77 -11.95 -1.00
N ARG A 24 5.79 -11.49 -0.27
CA ARG A 24 5.63 -10.77 1.00
C ARG A 24 5.02 -9.39 0.79
N LEU A 25 5.43 -8.69 -0.26
CA LEU A 25 4.94 -7.35 -0.61
C LEU A 25 3.46 -7.40 -1.00
N PHE A 26 3.08 -8.40 -1.78
CA PHE A 26 1.73 -8.61 -2.27
C PHE A 26 0.78 -9.06 -1.15
N TRP A 27 1.09 -10.13 -0.45
CA TRP A 27 0.17 -10.69 0.55
C TRP A 27 0.11 -9.88 1.84
N ARG A 28 1.27 -9.55 2.41
CA ARG A 28 1.31 -8.91 3.72
C ARG A 28 1.13 -7.41 3.61
N ASP A 29 1.91 -6.77 2.74
CA ASP A 29 1.94 -5.31 2.73
C ASP A 29 0.76 -4.72 1.93
N MET A 30 0.34 -5.36 0.83
CA MET A 30 -0.79 -4.88 0.03
C MET A 30 -2.14 -5.43 0.54
N LEU A 31 -2.33 -6.76 0.49
CA LEU A 31 -3.62 -7.35 0.82
C LEU A 31 -3.95 -7.25 2.32
N LEU A 32 -3.04 -7.63 3.22
CA LEU A 32 -3.33 -7.64 4.65
C LEU A 32 -3.31 -6.24 5.26
N ILE A 33 -2.17 -5.54 5.14
CA ILE A 33 -1.97 -4.23 5.79
C ILE A 33 -2.86 -3.16 5.13
N GLY A 34 -2.91 -3.11 3.80
CA GLY A 34 -3.72 -2.11 3.11
C GLY A 34 -5.22 -2.27 3.38
N SER A 35 -5.74 -3.51 3.36
CA SER A 35 -7.16 -3.75 3.65
C SER A 35 -7.51 -3.50 5.12
N ALA A 36 -6.60 -3.84 6.06
CA ALA A 36 -6.80 -3.52 7.47
C ALA A 36 -6.81 -2.00 7.71
N LEU A 37 -5.95 -1.25 7.02
CA LEU A 37 -5.93 0.22 7.06
C LEU A 37 -7.24 0.83 6.54
N ASN A 38 -7.75 0.35 5.40
CA ASN A 38 -9.05 0.80 4.88
C ASN A 38 -10.18 0.49 5.86
N ALA A 39 -10.24 -0.73 6.38
CA ALA A 39 -11.28 -1.12 7.34
C ALA A 39 -11.26 -0.25 8.61
N VAL A 40 -10.08 0.02 9.17
CA VAL A 40 -9.93 0.91 10.33
C VAL A 40 -10.34 2.33 9.99
N ALA A 41 -9.90 2.86 8.84
CA ALA A 41 -10.25 4.22 8.41
C ALA A 41 -11.77 4.38 8.23
N SER A 42 -12.45 3.38 7.66
CA SER A 42 -13.89 3.41 7.46
C SER A 42 -14.66 3.28 8.76
N VAL A 43 -14.22 2.43 9.70
CA VAL A 43 -14.81 2.38 11.06
C VAL A 43 -14.64 3.72 11.76
N VAL A 44 -13.45 4.33 11.71
CA VAL A 44 -13.21 5.65 12.32
C VAL A 44 -14.08 6.72 11.65
N ALA A 45 -14.19 6.73 10.32
CA ALA A 45 -15.03 7.68 9.60
C ALA A 45 -16.52 7.57 10.00
N LEU A 46 -17.03 6.34 10.18
CA LEU A 46 -18.39 6.11 10.69
C LEU A 46 -18.56 6.66 12.11
N LEU A 47 -17.62 6.39 13.02
CA LEU A 47 -17.64 6.94 14.37
C LEU A 47 -17.59 8.49 14.38
N MET A 48 -16.82 9.09 13.46
CA MET A 48 -16.76 10.54 13.31
C MET A 48 -18.08 11.14 12.80
N LEU A 49 -18.79 10.43 11.90
CA LEU A 49 -20.13 10.83 11.45
C LEU A 49 -21.15 10.77 12.59
N GLU A 50 -21.13 9.70 13.39
CA GLU A 50 -21.98 9.60 14.59
C GLU A 50 -21.67 10.71 15.61
N ALA A 51 -20.38 11.05 15.76
CA ALA A 51 -19.93 12.18 16.58
C ALA A 51 -20.25 13.55 15.96
N LYS A 52 -20.92 13.60 14.80
CA LYS A 52 -21.32 14.82 14.07
C LYS A 52 -20.14 15.75 13.74
N LEU A 53 -18.96 15.18 13.52
CA LEU A 53 -17.80 15.94 13.10
C LEU A 53 -17.98 16.51 11.69
N PRO A 54 -17.21 17.56 11.33
CA PRO A 54 -17.28 18.15 9.99
C PRO A 54 -17.02 17.10 8.92
N LEU A 55 -17.87 17.07 7.88
CA LEU A 55 -17.76 16.13 6.78
C LEU A 55 -16.37 16.14 6.12
N ALA A 56 -15.75 17.32 6.02
CA ALA A 56 -14.39 17.45 5.50
C ALA A 56 -13.36 16.63 6.32
N ALA A 57 -13.49 16.58 7.65
CA ALA A 57 -12.61 15.80 8.50
C ALA A 57 -12.87 14.29 8.36
N VAL A 58 -14.14 13.89 8.24
CA VAL A 58 -14.53 12.50 7.97
C VAL A 58 -13.92 12.02 6.65
N LEU A 59 -14.07 12.80 5.58
CA LEU A 59 -13.53 12.48 4.27
C LEU A 59 -11.99 12.43 4.28
N ALA A 60 -11.34 13.36 4.98
CA ALA A 60 -9.87 13.35 5.10
C ALA A 60 -9.35 12.07 5.76
N VAL A 61 -10.03 11.57 6.80
CA VAL A 61 -9.67 10.32 7.47
C VAL A 61 -9.99 9.10 6.60
N HIS A 62 -11.15 9.08 5.96
CA HIS A 62 -11.54 7.98 5.07
C HIS A 62 -10.62 7.85 3.85
N PHE A 63 -10.17 8.98 3.27
CA PHE A 63 -9.24 8.98 2.14
C PHE A 63 -7.76 8.94 2.53
N ALA A 64 -7.40 9.00 3.82
CA ALA A 64 -6.00 8.93 4.25
C ALA A 64 -5.27 7.64 3.79
N PRO A 65 -5.88 6.44 3.82
CA PRO A 65 -5.26 5.23 3.30
C PRO A 65 -4.92 5.29 1.81
N LEU A 66 -5.60 6.13 1.03
CA LEU A 66 -5.38 6.25 -0.42
C LEU A 66 -3.92 6.56 -0.76
N VAL A 67 -3.27 7.42 0.03
CA VAL A 67 -1.85 7.77 -0.15
C VAL A 67 -0.96 6.53 0.01
N SER A 68 -1.26 5.70 1.02
CA SER A 68 -0.53 4.45 1.28
C SER A 68 -0.83 3.39 0.22
N ASN A 69 -2.09 3.27 -0.22
CA ASN A 69 -2.55 2.30 -1.22
C ASN A 69 -1.90 2.56 -2.58
N ILE A 70 -1.79 3.84 -2.99
CA ILE A 70 -1.07 4.24 -4.22
C ILE A 70 0.41 3.86 -4.13
N PHE A 71 1.07 4.10 -3.00
CA PHE A 71 2.47 3.73 -2.82
C PHE A 71 2.69 2.21 -2.94
N LEU A 72 1.85 1.42 -2.27
CA LEU A 72 1.91 -0.05 -2.32
C LEU A 72 1.66 -0.57 -3.74
N PHE A 73 0.68 -0.02 -4.45
CA PHE A 73 0.42 -0.33 -5.85
C PHE A 73 1.66 -0.11 -6.73
N PHE A 74 2.29 1.07 -6.65
CA PHE A 74 3.49 1.36 -7.44
C PHE A 74 4.68 0.44 -7.07
N ALA A 75 4.84 0.12 -5.79
CA ALA A 75 5.88 -0.80 -5.34
C ALA A 75 5.71 -2.20 -5.92
N VAL A 76 4.47 -2.74 -5.89
CA VAL A 76 4.15 -4.06 -6.47
C VAL A 76 4.27 -4.03 -7.99
N TRP A 77 3.70 -3.03 -8.65
CA TRP A 77 3.72 -2.89 -10.11
C TRP A 77 5.14 -2.87 -10.67
N LYS A 78 6.03 -2.07 -10.05
CA LYS A 78 7.41 -1.95 -10.48
C LYS A 78 8.23 -3.21 -10.19
N THR A 79 8.00 -3.87 -9.06
CA THR A 79 8.70 -5.12 -8.70
C THR A 79 8.27 -6.28 -9.60
N ALA A 80 6.99 -6.33 -9.97
CA ALA A 80 6.46 -7.28 -10.93
C ALA A 80 6.98 -7.01 -12.35
N ALA A 81 7.01 -5.75 -12.79
CA ALA A 81 7.54 -5.37 -14.12
C ALA A 81 9.02 -5.75 -14.33
N ALA A 82 9.80 -5.87 -13.24
CA ALA A 82 11.20 -6.27 -13.28
C ALA A 82 11.42 -7.80 -13.42
N GLN A 83 10.36 -8.62 -13.36
CA GLN A 83 10.44 -10.07 -13.46
C GLN A 83 9.65 -10.58 -14.69
N PRO A 84 10.26 -11.39 -15.57
CA PRO A 84 9.53 -12.03 -16.65
C PRO A 84 8.70 -13.21 -16.12
N GLY A 85 7.46 -13.34 -16.60
CA GLY A 85 6.63 -14.52 -16.37
C GLY A 85 5.16 -14.22 -16.06
N PRO A 86 4.29 -15.24 -16.15
CA PRO A 86 2.84 -15.10 -15.94
C PRO A 86 2.48 -14.63 -14.52
N LEU A 87 3.30 -14.97 -13.51
CA LEU A 87 3.12 -14.51 -12.12
C LEU A 87 3.22 -12.98 -11.98
N ALA A 88 4.11 -12.34 -12.75
CA ALA A 88 4.27 -10.89 -12.72
C ALA A 88 3.02 -10.18 -13.28
N LEU A 89 2.47 -10.70 -14.38
CA LEU A 89 1.25 -10.18 -14.99
C LEU A 89 0.06 -10.34 -14.03
N MET A 90 -0.07 -11.50 -13.39
CA MET A 90 -1.13 -11.73 -12.39
C MET A 90 -1.02 -10.76 -11.21
N ALA A 91 0.18 -10.55 -10.68
CA ALA A 91 0.41 -9.61 -9.58
C ALA A 91 0.03 -8.16 -9.97
N GLN A 92 0.33 -7.73 -11.20
CA GLN A 92 -0.07 -6.42 -11.71
C GLN A 92 -1.58 -6.26 -11.84
N ILE A 93 -2.26 -7.26 -12.41
CA ILE A 93 -3.72 -7.25 -12.57
C ILE A 93 -4.40 -7.22 -11.20
N VAL A 94 -3.99 -8.09 -10.28
CA VAL A 94 -4.58 -8.11 -8.94
C VAL A 94 -4.25 -6.83 -8.17
N ALA A 95 -3.07 -6.24 -8.36
CA ALA A 95 -2.75 -4.95 -7.77
C ALA A 95 -3.66 -3.81 -8.26
N ALA A 96 -3.96 -3.78 -9.56
CA ALA A 96 -4.89 -2.81 -10.11
C ALA A 96 -6.32 -3.01 -9.57
N ILE A 97 -6.81 -4.25 -9.55
CA ILE A 97 -8.13 -4.59 -9.01
C ILE A 97 -8.22 -4.18 -7.54
N TRP A 98 -7.22 -4.55 -6.74
CA TRP A 98 -7.19 -4.23 -5.32
C TRP A 98 -7.16 -2.73 -5.06
N LEU A 99 -6.42 -1.93 -5.84
CA LEU A 99 -6.40 -0.46 -5.68
C LEU A 99 -7.79 0.14 -5.89
N VAL A 100 -8.53 -0.34 -6.90
CA VAL A 100 -9.92 0.09 -7.15
C VAL A 100 -10.80 -0.24 -5.96
N VAL A 101 -10.76 -1.49 -5.47
CA VAL A 101 -11.53 -1.91 -4.29
C VAL A 101 -11.16 -1.07 -3.06
N ALA A 102 -9.86 -0.90 -2.81
CA ALA A 102 -9.29 -0.15 -1.70
C ALA A 102 -9.58 1.36 -1.74
N THR A 103 -10.01 1.89 -2.89
CA THR A 103 -10.43 3.30 -3.01
C THR A 103 -11.91 3.48 -2.68
N VAL A 104 -12.70 2.41 -2.80
CA VAL A 104 -14.16 2.44 -2.57
C VAL A 104 -14.53 2.00 -1.14
N VAL A 105 -13.71 1.14 -0.52
CA VAL A 105 -13.87 0.63 0.86
C VAL A 105 -13.41 1.64 1.88
#